data_AF-A0A9E0P5Q6-F1
#
_entry.id   AF-A0A9E0P5Q6-F1
#
_cell.length_a   1.000
_cell.length_b   1.000
_cell.length_c   1.000
_cell.angle_alpha   90.00
_cell.angle_beta   90.00
_cell.angle_gamma   90.00
#
_symmetry.space_group_name_H-M   'P 1'
#
loop_
_entity.id
_entity.type
_entity.pdbx_description
1 polymer ?
#
loop_
_entity_poly.entity_id
_entity_poly.type
_entity_poly.pdbx_seq_one_letter_code
_entity_poly.pdbx_strand_id
1 'polypeptide(L)'
;MKNTLNKILVVALVAFITSACASQDRFIVHHTNGTVLDTKTNLMWAAKDNGSDVNWTDAKSYCENYAAGNFKDWRLPTSEE
;
A
#
# COMPACT_ATOMS: atom_id res chain seq x y z
N MET A 1 38.08 -13.99 -26.33
CA MET A 1 37.50 -14.86 -25.28
C MET A 1 37.43 -14.17 -23.91
N LYS A 2 38.51 -13.54 -23.41
CA LYS A 2 38.53 -12.85 -22.09
C LYS A 2 37.49 -11.72 -21.94
N ASN A 3 37.28 -10.93 -22.99
CA ASN A 3 36.34 -9.80 -22.96
C ASN A 3 34.86 -10.23 -22.95
N THR A 4 34.55 -11.41 -23.49
CA THR A 4 33.19 -11.97 -23.49
C THR A 4 32.84 -12.52 -22.11
N LEU A 5 33.80 -13.16 -21.43
CA LEU A 5 33.63 -13.69 -20.08
C LEU A 5 33.43 -12.57 -19.04
N ASN A 6 34.23 -11.50 -19.12
CA ASN A 6 34.08 -10.34 -18.23
C ASN A 6 32.72 -9.63 -18.41
N LYS A 7 32.23 -9.53 -19.65
CA LYS A 7 30.91 -8.95 -19.93
C LYS A 7 29.77 -9.79 -19.33
N ILE A 8 29.85 -11.12 -19.45
CA ILE A 8 28.86 -12.04 -18.85
C ILE A 8 28.91 -11.94 -17.31
N LEU A 9 30.10 -11.90 -16.72
CA LEU A 9 30.29 -11.80 -15.27
C LEU A 9 29.70 -10.50 -14.71
N VAL A 10 29.91 -9.37 -15.39
CA VAL A 10 29.37 -8.05 -14.99
C VAL A 10 27.85 -8.03 -15.09
N VAL A 11 27.26 -8.56 -16.15
CA VAL A 11 25.79 -8.62 -16.32
C VAL A 11 25.14 -9.51 -15.24
N ALA A 12 25.74 -10.66 -14.94
CA ALA A 12 25.26 -11.55 -13.89
C ALA A 12 25.32 -10.90 -12.50
N LEU A 13 26.42 -10.21 -12.16
CA LEU A 13 26.56 -9.51 -10.88
C LEU A 13 25.54 -8.38 -10.71
N VAL A 14 25.27 -7.60 -11.77
CA VAL A 14 24.26 -6.54 -11.74
C VAL A 14 22.85 -7.11 -11.49
N ALA A 15 22.51 -8.23 -12.13
CA ALA A 15 21.20 -8.89 -11.94
C ALA A 15 21.02 -9.49 -10.54
N PHE A 16 22.10 -10.02 -9.93
CA PHE A 16 22.09 -10.54 -8.56
C PHE A 16 21.97 -9.43 -7.51
N ILE A 17 22.60 -8.27 -7.73
CA ILE A 17 22.50 -7.12 -6.83
C ILE A 17 21.07 -6.54 -6.81
N THR A 18 20.37 -6.53 -7.95
CA THR A 18 18.98 -6.02 -8.01
C THR A 18 17.95 -6.92 -7.33
N SER A 19 18.19 -8.24 -7.29
CA SER A 19 17.22 -9.20 -6.74
C SER A 19 17.27 -9.32 -5.21
N ALA A 20 18.27 -8.73 -4.54
CA ALA A 20 18.50 -8.90 -3.11
C ALA A 20 17.72 -7.90 -2.21
N CYS A 21 17.11 -6.86 -2.79
CA CYS A 21 16.46 -5.80 -2.03
C CYS A 21 15.10 -5.41 -2.63
N ALA A 22 14.23 -6.39 -2.87
CA ALA A 22 12.82 -6.13 -3.10
C ALA A 22 12.01 -6.66 -1.91
N SER A 23 11.99 -5.92 -0.81
CA SER A 23 10.93 -6.10 0.18
C SER A 23 9.69 -5.41 -0.38
N GLN A 24 8.63 -6.18 -0.65
CA GLN A 24 7.37 -5.60 -1.09
C GLN A 24 6.67 -5.00 0.12
N ASP A 25 6.52 -3.67 0.14
CA ASP A 25 5.80 -2.98 1.21
C ASP A 25 4.36 -3.49 1.28
N ARG A 26 3.92 -3.86 2.48
CA ARG A 26 2.53 -4.29 2.70
C ARG A 26 1.57 -3.12 2.49
N PHE A 27 1.91 -1.93 2.98
CA PHE A 27 1.04 -0.76 2.94
C PHE A 27 1.61 0.29 1.99
N ILE A 28 0.92 0.55 0.89
CA ILE A 28 1.32 1.53 -0.13
C ILE A 28 0.48 2.78 0.04
N VAL A 29 1.11 3.89 0.43
CA VAL A 29 0.44 5.18 0.68
C VAL A 29 0.31 5.97 -0.63
N HIS A 30 -0.93 6.28 -1.03
CA HIS A 30 -1.22 7.16 -2.15
C HIS A 30 -1.45 8.59 -1.66
N HIS A 31 -0.37 9.38 -1.64
CA HIS A 31 -0.42 10.77 -1.18
C HIS A 31 -1.32 11.68 -2.03
N THR A 32 -1.59 11.30 -3.27
CA THR A 32 -2.39 12.10 -4.21
C THR A 32 -3.88 12.06 -3.91
N ASN A 33 -4.38 10.97 -3.34
CA ASN A 33 -5.82 10.73 -3.15
C ASN A 33 -6.19 10.37 -1.70
N GLY A 34 -5.19 10.28 -0.81
CA GLY A 34 -5.40 10.06 0.62
C GLY A 34 -5.78 8.62 0.98
N THR A 35 -5.42 7.64 0.15
CA THR A 35 -5.71 6.22 0.40
C THR A 35 -4.44 5.42 0.67
N VAL A 36 -4.60 4.25 1.30
CA VAL A 36 -3.52 3.29 1.56
C VAL A 36 -3.96 1.93 1.04
N LEU A 37 -3.15 1.28 0.21
CA LEU A 37 -3.39 -0.08 -0.27
C LEU A 37 -2.68 -1.08 0.63
N ASP A 38 -3.41 -2.03 1.23
CA ASP A 38 -2.84 -3.21 1.88
C ASP A 38 -2.69 -4.34 0.86
N THR A 39 -1.46 -4.60 0.41
CA THR A 39 -1.15 -5.61 -0.62
C THR A 39 -1.36 -7.05 -0.15
N LYS A 40 -1.51 -7.29 1.16
CA LYS A 40 -1.77 -8.62 1.71
C LYS A 40 -3.26 -8.98 1.65
N THR A 41 -4.14 -8.03 1.97
CA THR A 41 -5.60 -8.22 2.01
C THR A 41 -6.30 -7.72 0.75
N ASN A 42 -5.60 -6.93 -0.08
CA ASN A 42 -6.15 -6.16 -1.20
C ASN A 42 -7.24 -5.16 -0.78
N LEU A 43 -7.23 -4.73 0.48
CA LEU A 43 -8.13 -3.70 0.98
C LEU A 43 -7.52 -2.31 0.79
N MET A 44 -8.41 -1.33 0.60
CA MET A 44 -8.08 0.10 0.58
C MET A 44 -8.52 0.75 1.89
N TRP A 45 -7.63 1.54 2.48
CA TRP A 45 -7.84 2.24 3.74
C TRP A 45 -7.77 3.75 3.53
N ALA A 46 -8.49 4.51 4.34
CA ALA A 46 -8.32 5.95 4.42
C ALA A 46 -7.01 6.25 5.15
N ALA A 47 -6.20 7.17 4.64
CA ALA A 47 -4.93 7.54 5.27
C ALA A 47 -5.11 8.36 6.56
N LYS A 48 -6.33 8.83 6.84
CA LYS A 48 -6.70 9.64 8.00
C LYS A 48 -8.08 9.21 8.50
N ASP A 49 -8.27 9.30 9.80
CA ASP A 49 -9.56 9.11 10.46
C ASP A 49 -10.37 10.43 10.51
N ASN A 50 -11.44 10.43 11.30
CA ASN A 50 -12.29 11.59 11.55
C ASN A 50 -11.65 12.66 12.45
N GLY A 51 -10.51 12.40 13.07
CA GLY A 51 -9.79 13.34 13.93
C GLY A 51 -10.42 13.62 15.30
N SER A 52 -11.39 12.82 15.77
CA SER A 52 -12.01 12.99 17.09
C SER A 52 -12.58 11.69 17.66
N ASP A 53 -12.71 11.60 18.98
CA ASP A 53 -13.37 10.47 19.63
C ASP A 53 -14.87 10.46 19.31
N VAL A 54 -15.38 9.29 18.91
CA VAL A 54 -16.79 9.07 18.55
C VAL A 54 -17.26 7.72 19.09
N ASN A 55 -18.56 7.59 19.35
CA ASN A 55 -19.13 6.27 19.62
C ASN A 55 -19.23 5.45 18.33
N TRP A 56 -19.53 4.16 18.47
CA TRP A 56 -19.57 3.24 17.33
C TRP A 56 -20.60 3.63 16.25
N THR A 57 -21.77 4.11 16.66
CA THR A 57 -22.83 4.52 15.73
C THR A 57 -22.39 5.72 14.89
N ASP A 58 -21.76 6.70 15.53
CA ASP A 58 -21.23 7.89 14.87
C ASP A 58 -20.05 7.54 13.97
N ALA A 59 -19.17 6.62 14.38
CA ALA A 59 -18.07 6.12 13.55
C ALA A 59 -18.58 5.42 12.28
N LYS A 60 -19.60 4.56 12.42
CA LYS A 60 -20.23 3.89 11.29
C LYS A 60 -20.84 4.90 10.32
N SER A 61 -21.63 5.84 10.84
CA SER A 61 -22.25 6.90 10.05
C SER A 61 -21.19 7.76 9.33
N TYR A 62 -20.10 8.10 10.02
CA TYR A 62 -18.98 8.83 9.43
C TYR A 62 -18.39 8.07 8.24
N CYS A 63 -18.04 6.79 8.41
CA CYS A 63 -17.46 5.99 7.34
C CYS A 63 -18.41 5.84 6.14
N GLU A 64 -19.71 5.61 6.36
CA GLU A 64 -20.70 5.44 5.29
C GLU A 64 -20.96 6.73 4.49
N ASN A 65 -20.70 7.90 5.09
CA ASN A 65 -20.82 9.21 4.42
C ASN A 65 -19.47 9.79 3.99
N TYR A 66 -18.37 9.09 4.26
CA TYR A 66 -17.02 9.54 3.93
C TYR A 66 -16.79 9.51 2.42
N ALA A 67 -16.15 10.55 1.89
CA ALA A 67 -15.77 10.64 0.50
C ALA A 67 -14.32 11.14 0.38
N ALA A 68 -13.44 10.25 -0.05
CA ALA A 68 -12.03 10.56 -0.28
C ALA A 68 -11.50 9.73 -1.45
N GLY A 69 -10.48 10.28 -2.13
CA GLY A 69 -9.82 9.64 -3.26
C GLY A 69 -10.72 9.29 -4.45
N ASN A 70 -11.85 9.98 -4.61
CA ASN A 70 -12.93 9.71 -5.56
C ASN A 70 -13.78 8.45 -5.27
N PHE A 71 -13.67 7.89 -4.06
CA PHE A 71 -14.49 6.78 -3.57
C PHE A 71 -15.56 7.28 -2.60
N LYS A 72 -16.70 6.60 -2.59
CA LYS A 72 -17.88 6.91 -1.73
C LYS A 72 -18.45 5.67 -1.04
N ASP A 73 -17.85 4.51 -1.29
CA ASP A 73 -18.22 3.18 -0.82
C ASP A 73 -17.40 2.79 0.43
N TRP A 74 -17.02 3.80 1.23
CA TRP A 74 -16.31 3.60 2.47
C TRP A 74 -17.21 2.95 3.53
N ARG A 75 -16.61 2.11 4.36
CA ARG A 75 -17.27 1.43 5.47
C ARG A 75 -16.32 1.29 6.65
N LEU A 76 -16.89 1.04 7.82
CA LEU A 76 -16.13 0.62 8.99
C LEU A 76 -15.49 -0.76 8.71
N PRO A 77 -14.25 -1.02 9.16
CA PRO A 77 -13.67 -2.35 9.05
C PRO A 77 -14.38 -3.37 9.95
N THR A 78 -14.23 -4.64 9.60
CA THR A 78 -14.62 -5.75 10.46
C THR A 78 -13.55 -6.01 11.52
N SER A 79 -13.86 -6.84 12.52
CA SER A 79 -12.87 -7.24 13.54
C SER A 79 -11.72 -8.10 13.01
N GLU A 80 -11.83 -8.64 11.78
CA GLU A 80 -10.82 -9.52 11.17
C GLU A 80 -9.90 -8.78 10.17
N GLU A 81 -10.22 -7.53 9.84
CA GLU A 81 -9.45 -6.67 8.93
C GLU A 81 -8.48 -5.77 9.69
#